data_AF-A0A917GV62-F1
#
_entry.id   AF-A0A917GV62-F1
#
_cell.length_a   1.000
_cell.length_b   1.000
_cell.length_c   1.000
_cell.angle_alpha   90.00
_cell.angle_beta   90.00
_cell.angle_gamma   90.00
#
_symmetry.space_group_name_H-M   'P 1'
#
loop_
_entity.id
_entity.type
_entity.pdbx_description
1 polymer ?
#
loop_
_entity_poly.entity_id
_entity_poly.type
_entity_poly.pdbx_seq_one_letter_code
_entity_poly.pdbx_strand_id
1 'polypeptide(L)'
;MTGHPIPRSPSHSYAVTMATEQTRPTVNSDLGEGIGLHRFGNDPELLQIVDLANVACGFHAGDPDIMSATVAAAVEHGVAIGAHPSLPDQWGFGRRAMVLTPEEVESLVRYQVGALTGFLRRHGAELNHIKPHGSLYGMVARDAALMESVAAVAADYGVAVLGMAGTPHESVCAERGVPFVAELYVDLDYNAEGGLIIQRTPHATDPQAAADRVRQALTEGSIHADDGTELPMRFDSVCVHSDAPGAPAVARAVREAIDALRTAPA
;
A
#
# COMPACT_ATOMS: atom_id res chain seq x y z
N MET A 1 -33.75 11.17 -33.60
CA MET A 1 -32.91 10.21 -32.86
C MET A 1 -33.02 10.56 -31.40
N THR A 2 -33.87 9.85 -30.67
CA THR A 2 -34.22 10.12 -29.27
C THR A 2 -33.12 9.59 -28.36
N GLY A 3 -32.36 10.48 -27.72
CA GLY A 3 -31.33 10.11 -26.75
C GLY A 3 -31.97 9.51 -25.50
N HIS A 4 -31.59 8.28 -25.17
CA HIS A 4 -31.87 7.69 -23.86
C HIS A 4 -30.82 8.20 -22.85
N PRO A 5 -31.23 8.68 -21.67
CA PRO A 5 -30.30 9.00 -20.60
C PRO A 5 -29.78 7.69 -19.98
N ILE A 6 -28.46 7.60 -19.84
CA ILE A 6 -27.77 6.53 -19.11
C ILE A 6 -28.12 6.69 -17.62
N PRO A 7 -28.61 5.66 -16.92
CA PRO A 7 -28.88 5.77 -15.48
C PRO A 7 -27.55 5.84 -14.73
N ARG A 8 -27.42 6.85 -13.86
CA ARG A 8 -26.33 6.91 -12.87
C ARG A 8 -26.54 5.79 -11.86
N SER A 9 -25.55 4.93 -11.68
CA SER A 9 -25.52 3.96 -10.58
C SER A 9 -25.48 4.69 -9.24
N PRO A 10 -26.08 4.12 -8.18
CA PRO A 10 -25.95 4.67 -6.84
C PRO A 10 -24.51 4.44 -6.37
N SER A 11 -23.78 5.54 -6.18
CA SER A 11 -22.49 5.58 -5.50
C SER A 11 -22.64 4.95 -4.11
N HIS A 12 -22.14 3.74 -3.95
CA HIS A 12 -21.93 3.18 -2.62
C HIS A 12 -20.66 3.84 -2.10
N SER A 13 -20.81 4.97 -1.41
CA SER A 13 -19.68 5.59 -0.72
C SER A 13 -19.24 4.65 0.40
N TYR A 14 -18.18 3.89 0.17
CA TYR A 14 -17.33 3.39 1.24
C TYR A 14 -16.48 4.56 1.73
N ALA A 15 -17.15 5.60 2.25
CA ALA A 15 -16.48 6.60 3.05
C ALA A 15 -16.05 5.89 4.34
N VAL A 16 -14.74 5.80 4.57
CA VAL A 16 -14.18 5.36 5.85
C VAL A 16 -14.80 6.26 6.93
N THR A 17 -15.72 5.68 7.69
CA THR A 17 -16.46 6.38 8.74
C THR A 17 -15.52 6.51 9.93
N MET A 18 -15.18 7.74 10.29
CA MET A 18 -14.46 8.04 11.53
C MET A 18 -15.39 7.78 12.73
N ALA A 19 -15.26 6.63 13.42
CA ALA A 19 -15.76 6.42 14.79
C ALA A 19 -15.24 5.13 15.48
N THR A 20 -14.37 5.31 16.48
CA THR A 20 -14.43 4.76 17.87
C THR A 20 -14.63 3.26 18.18
N GLU A 21 -14.50 2.33 17.24
CA GLU A 21 -14.16 0.93 17.54
C GLU A 21 -12.81 0.63 16.90
N GLN A 22 -11.93 -0.13 17.56
CA GLN A 22 -10.63 -0.48 16.98
C GLN A 22 -10.90 -1.39 15.77
N THR A 23 -10.95 -0.78 14.59
CA THR A 23 -11.19 -1.46 13.33
C THR A 23 -10.06 -2.45 13.12
N ARG A 24 -10.42 -3.71 12.83
CA ARG A 24 -9.47 -4.77 12.50
C ARG A 24 -8.45 -4.24 11.48
N PRO A 25 -7.14 -4.27 11.78
CA PRO A 25 -6.14 -3.85 10.81
C PRO A 25 -6.25 -4.65 9.52
N THR A 26 -6.07 -3.98 8.39
CA THR A 26 -6.03 -4.64 7.09
C THR A 26 -4.68 -5.28 6.84
N VAL A 27 -4.60 -6.22 5.91
CA VAL A 27 -3.33 -6.70 5.33
C VAL A 27 -3.26 -6.20 3.90
N ASN A 28 -2.17 -5.53 3.54
CA ASN A 28 -1.90 -5.07 2.18
C ASN A 28 -0.66 -5.75 1.58
N SER A 29 -0.62 -5.83 0.26
CA SER A 29 0.54 -6.33 -0.47
C SER A 29 0.73 -5.64 -1.81
N ASP A 30 1.98 -5.50 -2.23
CA ASP A 30 2.38 -4.93 -3.50
C ASP A 30 2.27 -6.00 -4.58
N LEU A 31 1.38 -5.81 -5.56
CA LEU A 31 1.00 -6.80 -6.57
C LEU A 31 1.18 -6.25 -7.99
N GLY A 32 1.17 -7.16 -8.98
CA GLY A 32 1.32 -6.79 -10.38
C GLY A 32 2.72 -6.33 -10.74
N GLU A 33 3.74 -6.76 -9.97
CA GLU A 33 5.11 -6.26 -10.12
C GLU A 33 5.96 -7.03 -11.15
N GLY A 34 5.36 -7.93 -11.94
CA GLY A 34 6.06 -8.55 -13.06
C GLY A 34 6.43 -7.54 -14.16
N ILE A 35 7.27 -7.97 -15.11
CA ILE A 35 7.72 -7.17 -16.26
C ILE A 35 7.77 -8.03 -17.52
N GLY A 36 6.88 -7.80 -18.48
CA GLY A 36 6.90 -8.46 -19.78
C GLY A 36 6.71 -9.97 -19.65
N LEU A 37 7.72 -10.76 -20.03
CA LEU A 37 7.69 -12.22 -19.85
C LEU A 37 8.11 -12.67 -18.43
N HIS A 38 8.71 -11.76 -17.64
CA HIS A 38 9.18 -12.06 -16.30
C HIS A 38 8.02 -11.88 -15.32
N ARG A 39 7.59 -12.98 -14.72
CA ARG A 39 6.61 -13.00 -13.64
C ARG A 39 7.33 -13.42 -12.37
N PHE A 40 7.15 -12.65 -11.32
CA PHE A 40 7.62 -12.96 -9.96
C PHE A 40 6.62 -12.36 -8.98
N GLY A 41 6.80 -12.66 -7.70
CA GLY A 41 5.79 -12.41 -6.68
C GLY A 41 4.87 -13.61 -6.50
N ASN A 42 3.88 -13.44 -5.65
CA ASN A 42 2.96 -14.51 -5.24
C ASN A 42 1.48 -14.06 -5.35
N ASP A 43 1.16 -13.21 -6.34
CA ASP A 43 -0.13 -12.52 -6.46
C ASP A 43 -1.34 -13.45 -6.28
N PRO A 44 -1.46 -14.62 -6.96
CA PRO A 44 -2.66 -15.45 -6.83
C PRO A 44 -2.89 -15.98 -5.41
N GLU A 45 -1.82 -16.26 -4.67
CA GLU A 45 -1.89 -16.78 -3.31
C GLU A 45 -2.15 -15.64 -2.31
N LEU A 46 -1.54 -14.47 -2.54
CA LEU A 46 -1.72 -13.28 -1.70
C LEU A 46 -3.14 -12.71 -1.82
N LEU A 47 -3.73 -12.70 -3.01
CA LEU A 47 -5.10 -12.24 -3.24
C LEU A 47 -6.17 -13.04 -2.46
N GLN A 48 -5.83 -14.25 -1.99
CA GLN A 48 -6.71 -15.04 -1.12
C GLN A 48 -6.63 -14.63 0.36
N ILE A 49 -5.67 -13.77 0.73
CA ILE A 49 -5.30 -13.48 2.12
C ILE A 49 -5.45 -11.98 2.44
N VAL A 50 -5.02 -11.10 1.53
CA VAL A 50 -4.93 -9.65 1.75
C VAL A 50 -6.27 -8.96 1.57
N ASP A 51 -6.45 -7.81 2.24
CA ASP A 51 -7.62 -6.95 2.05
C ASP A 51 -7.37 -5.89 0.96
N LEU A 52 -6.12 -5.45 0.83
CA LEU A 52 -5.70 -4.36 -0.06
C LEU A 52 -4.60 -4.81 -1.02
N ALA A 53 -4.72 -4.45 -2.29
CA ALA A 53 -3.71 -4.67 -3.33
C ALA A 53 -3.13 -3.33 -3.81
N ASN A 54 -1.83 -3.13 -3.62
CA ASN A 54 -1.11 -1.99 -4.17
C ASN A 54 -0.59 -2.39 -5.57
N VAL A 55 -1.28 -1.97 -6.63
CA VAL A 55 -0.99 -2.44 -7.99
C VAL A 55 0.05 -1.55 -8.67
N ALA A 56 1.15 -2.15 -9.13
CA ALA A 56 2.21 -1.45 -9.87
C ALA A 56 1.67 -0.77 -11.15
N CYS A 57 2.22 0.41 -11.44
CA CYS A 57 1.66 1.33 -12.44
C CYS A 57 2.54 1.59 -13.68
N GLY A 58 3.54 0.73 -13.93
CA GLY A 58 4.33 0.73 -15.16
C GLY A 58 5.67 1.45 -15.13
N PHE A 59 6.06 2.04 -14.00
CA PHE A 59 7.32 2.76 -13.89
C PHE A 59 8.43 1.91 -13.26
N HIS A 60 8.22 1.37 -12.06
CA HIS A 60 9.14 0.38 -11.49
C HIS A 60 8.86 -1.03 -12.03
N ALA A 61 7.57 -1.32 -12.23
CA ALA A 61 7.07 -2.64 -12.56
C ALA A 61 5.64 -2.57 -13.12
N GLY A 62 5.12 -3.69 -13.61
CA GLY A 62 3.74 -3.83 -14.11
C GLY A 62 3.55 -3.27 -15.51
N ASP A 63 3.48 -4.14 -16.52
CA ASP A 63 3.07 -3.72 -17.87
C ASP A 63 1.53 -3.65 -17.99
N PRO A 64 0.97 -3.09 -19.09
CA PRO A 64 -0.48 -2.97 -19.28
C PRO A 64 -1.26 -4.29 -19.13
N ASP A 65 -0.69 -5.39 -19.60
CA ASP A 65 -1.35 -6.69 -19.56
C ASP A 65 -1.34 -7.27 -18.14
N ILE A 66 -0.23 -7.11 -17.41
CA ILE A 66 -0.16 -7.45 -15.98
C ILE A 66 -1.16 -6.63 -15.20
N MET A 67 -1.17 -5.30 -15.38
CA MET A 67 -2.04 -4.41 -14.64
C MET A 67 -3.52 -4.80 -14.84
N SER A 68 -3.93 -5.09 -16.08
CA SER A 68 -5.28 -5.56 -16.37
C SER A 68 -5.58 -6.91 -15.71
N ALA A 69 -4.63 -7.85 -15.73
CA ALA A 69 -4.81 -9.17 -15.15
C ALA A 69 -4.89 -9.11 -13.61
N THR A 70 -4.01 -8.33 -12.97
CA THR A 70 -4.00 -8.13 -11.52
C THR A 70 -5.29 -7.45 -11.05
N VAL A 71 -5.76 -6.42 -11.77
CA VAL A 71 -7.07 -5.79 -11.47
C VAL A 71 -8.21 -6.80 -11.58
N ALA A 72 -8.26 -7.60 -12.65
CA ALA A 72 -9.31 -8.60 -12.83
C ALA A 72 -9.31 -9.63 -11.68
N ALA A 73 -8.12 -10.13 -11.32
CA ALA A 73 -7.97 -11.10 -10.24
C ALA A 73 -8.33 -10.52 -8.86
N ALA A 74 -7.94 -9.27 -8.58
CA ALA A 74 -8.29 -8.60 -7.33
C ALA A 74 -9.80 -8.40 -7.20
N VAL A 75 -10.49 -8.02 -8.28
CA VAL A 75 -11.96 -7.93 -8.31
C VAL A 75 -12.61 -9.28 -8.05
N GLU A 76 -12.11 -10.36 -8.65
CA GLU A 76 -12.62 -11.72 -8.41
C GLU A 76 -12.54 -12.13 -6.93
N HIS A 77 -11.48 -11.71 -6.24
CA HIS A 77 -11.25 -12.01 -4.83
C HIS A 77 -11.87 -10.99 -3.86
N GLY A 78 -12.52 -9.92 -4.36
CA GLY A 78 -13.09 -8.87 -3.54
C GLY A 78 -12.05 -8.02 -2.79
N VAL A 79 -10.82 -7.96 -3.31
CA VAL A 79 -9.71 -7.19 -2.74
C VAL A 79 -9.78 -5.74 -3.22
N ALA A 80 -9.63 -4.78 -2.30
CA ALA A 80 -9.65 -3.36 -2.66
C ALA A 80 -8.34 -2.94 -3.34
N ILE A 81 -8.45 -2.16 -4.42
CA ILE A 81 -7.32 -1.91 -5.32
C ILE A 81 -6.84 -0.46 -5.19
N GLY A 82 -5.56 -0.29 -4.89
CA GLY A 82 -4.90 1.01 -4.89
C GLY A 82 -3.78 1.10 -5.93
N ALA A 83 -3.40 2.34 -6.23
CA ALA A 83 -2.26 2.61 -7.09
C ALA A 83 -0.97 2.50 -6.30
N HIS A 84 0.03 1.85 -6.89
CA HIS A 84 1.39 1.75 -6.35
C HIS A 84 2.38 2.53 -7.22
N PRO A 85 2.30 3.88 -7.24
CA PRO A 85 3.14 4.71 -8.10
C PRO A 85 4.59 4.74 -7.61
N SER A 86 5.54 4.76 -8.54
CA SER A 86 6.96 4.76 -8.25
C SER A 86 7.70 5.87 -9.00
N LEU A 87 9.01 5.96 -8.74
CA LEU A 87 9.94 6.65 -9.64
C LEU A 87 10.06 5.89 -10.98
N PRO A 88 10.34 6.58 -12.10
CA PRO A 88 10.49 5.99 -13.44
C PRO A 88 11.82 5.22 -13.58
N ASP A 89 11.98 4.17 -12.79
CA ASP A 89 13.19 3.38 -12.70
C ASP A 89 12.90 1.87 -12.70
N GLN A 90 12.62 1.32 -13.88
CA GLN A 90 12.35 -0.10 -14.03
C GLN A 90 13.57 -0.97 -13.66
N TRP A 91 14.80 -0.52 -13.96
CA TRP A 91 16.01 -1.32 -13.70
C TRP A 91 16.44 -1.36 -12.24
N GLY A 92 16.18 -0.29 -11.49
CA GLY A 92 16.34 -0.27 -10.05
C GLY A 92 15.07 -0.68 -9.30
N PHE A 93 14.03 -1.13 -10.01
CA PHE A 93 12.72 -1.48 -9.44
C PHE A 93 12.16 -0.36 -8.56
N GLY A 94 12.35 0.90 -8.96
CA GLY A 94 11.89 2.07 -8.20
C GLY A 94 12.60 2.27 -6.85
N ARG A 95 13.68 1.53 -6.54
CA ARG A 95 14.40 1.57 -5.26
C ARG A 95 15.67 2.44 -5.29
N ARG A 96 15.84 3.30 -6.30
CA ARG A 96 16.90 4.31 -6.35
C ARG A 96 16.30 5.72 -6.29
N ALA A 97 16.75 6.52 -5.33
CA ALA A 97 16.30 7.89 -5.21
C ALA A 97 16.66 8.73 -6.45
N MET A 98 15.75 9.62 -6.84
CA MET A 98 15.92 10.57 -7.93
C MET A 98 15.63 11.98 -7.39
N VAL A 99 16.38 12.97 -7.86
CA VAL A 99 16.11 14.38 -7.51
C VAL A 99 15.01 14.87 -8.44
N LEU A 100 13.86 15.22 -7.87
CA LEU A 100 12.67 15.68 -8.59
C LEU A 100 12.10 16.90 -7.85
N THR A 101 11.46 17.78 -8.61
CA THR A 101 10.60 18.84 -8.09
C THR A 101 9.24 18.29 -7.62
N PRO A 102 8.52 18.99 -6.74
CA PRO A 102 7.15 18.63 -6.38
C PRO A 102 6.23 18.44 -7.60
N GLU A 103 6.30 19.35 -8.58
CA GLU A 103 5.47 19.31 -9.79
C GLU A 103 5.76 18.08 -10.66
N GLU A 104 7.02 17.65 -10.72
CA GLU A 104 7.39 16.39 -11.36
C GLU A 104 6.82 15.19 -10.59
N VAL A 105 6.93 15.16 -9.26
CA VAL A 105 6.32 14.09 -8.45
C VAL A 105 4.80 14.02 -8.66
N GLU A 106 4.10 15.15 -8.63
CA GLU A 106 2.66 15.20 -8.85
C GLU A 106 2.31 14.62 -10.23
N SER A 107 3.02 15.03 -11.28
CA SER A 107 2.80 14.57 -12.64
C SER A 107 3.05 13.06 -12.79
N LEU A 108 4.13 12.54 -12.19
CA LEU A 108 4.47 11.11 -12.23
C LEU A 108 3.42 10.27 -11.50
N VAL A 109 2.97 10.72 -10.33
CA VAL A 109 1.93 10.03 -9.54
C VAL A 109 0.59 10.07 -10.30
N ARG A 110 0.19 11.25 -10.79
CA ARG A 110 -1.07 11.43 -11.53
C ARG A 110 -1.14 10.58 -12.80
N TYR A 111 -0.04 10.50 -13.54
CA TYR A 111 0.06 9.64 -14.74
C TYR A 111 -0.21 8.18 -14.39
N GLN A 112 0.48 7.67 -13.36
CA GLN A 112 0.40 6.28 -12.93
C GLN A 112 -0.99 5.92 -12.39
N VAL A 113 -1.56 6.78 -11.55
CA VAL A 113 -2.94 6.62 -11.04
C VAL A 113 -3.95 6.67 -12.20
N GLY A 114 -3.76 7.57 -13.16
CA GLY A 114 -4.58 7.66 -14.37
C GLY A 114 -4.54 6.38 -15.21
N ALA A 115 -3.37 5.76 -15.36
CA ALA A 115 -3.21 4.50 -16.07
C ALA A 115 -4.02 3.37 -15.39
N LEU A 116 -3.84 3.18 -14.07
CA LEU A 116 -4.56 2.15 -13.32
C LEU A 116 -6.08 2.36 -13.34
N THR A 117 -6.55 3.60 -13.18
CA THR A 117 -7.99 3.89 -13.19
C THR A 117 -8.66 3.56 -14.52
N GLY A 118 -7.94 3.57 -15.63
CA GLY A 118 -8.42 3.06 -16.92
C GLY A 118 -8.79 1.57 -16.87
N PHE A 119 -7.94 0.75 -16.24
CA PHE A 119 -8.19 -0.69 -16.07
C PHE A 119 -9.24 -0.96 -15.00
N LEU A 120 -9.26 -0.21 -13.89
CA LEU A 120 -10.30 -0.32 -12.87
C LEU A 120 -11.70 -0.15 -13.48
N ARG A 121 -11.89 0.90 -14.30
CA ARG A 121 -13.15 1.16 -15.00
C ARG A 121 -13.58 0.01 -15.92
N ARG A 122 -12.63 -0.62 -16.62
CA ARG A 122 -12.90 -1.78 -17.48
C ARG A 122 -13.51 -2.95 -16.69
N HIS A 123 -13.10 -3.12 -15.44
CA HIS A 123 -13.54 -4.21 -14.56
C HIS A 123 -14.65 -3.79 -13.58
N GLY A 124 -15.20 -2.57 -13.71
CA GLY A 124 -16.26 -2.08 -12.82
C GLY A 124 -15.79 -1.82 -11.38
N ALA A 125 -14.49 -1.61 -11.18
CA ALA A 125 -13.87 -1.31 -9.89
C ALA A 125 -13.57 0.19 -9.74
N GLU A 126 -13.38 0.62 -8.50
CA GLU A 126 -12.99 1.98 -8.14
C GLU A 126 -11.61 1.99 -7.48
N LEU A 127 -10.90 3.11 -7.60
CA LEU A 127 -9.64 3.29 -6.90
C LEU A 127 -9.91 3.45 -5.40
N ASN A 128 -9.20 2.69 -4.57
CA ASN A 128 -9.39 2.71 -3.12
C ASN A 128 -8.36 3.60 -2.40
N HIS A 129 -7.10 3.52 -2.80
CA HIS A 129 -6.00 4.23 -2.14
C HIS A 129 -4.81 4.48 -3.08
N ILE A 130 -3.85 5.26 -2.60
CA ILE A 130 -2.53 5.45 -3.20
C ILE A 130 -1.48 5.06 -2.17
N LYS A 131 -0.53 4.20 -2.54
CA LYS A 131 0.65 3.86 -1.72
C LYS A 131 1.90 4.06 -2.56
N PRO A 132 2.74 5.08 -2.33
CA PRO A 132 3.99 5.22 -3.08
C PRO A 132 4.89 3.99 -2.95
N HIS A 133 5.65 3.67 -3.99
CA HIS A 133 6.56 2.53 -4.02
C HIS A 133 8.01 2.92 -3.71
N GLY A 134 8.73 2.04 -3.02
CA GLY A 134 10.20 2.02 -2.96
C GLY A 134 10.81 3.36 -2.53
N SER A 135 11.70 3.92 -3.37
CA SER A 135 12.35 5.20 -3.06
C SER A 135 11.39 6.38 -3.03
N LEU A 136 10.29 6.36 -3.81
CA LEU A 136 9.30 7.44 -3.75
C LEU A 136 8.65 7.49 -2.36
N TYR A 137 8.31 6.33 -1.79
CA TYR A 137 7.79 6.21 -0.43
C TYR A 137 8.74 6.83 0.60
N GLY A 138 10.02 6.45 0.57
CA GLY A 138 11.00 7.01 1.50
C GLY A 138 11.25 8.51 1.30
N MET A 139 11.18 9.02 0.06
CA MET A 139 11.33 10.44 -0.24
C MET A 139 10.19 11.27 0.35
N VAL A 140 8.94 10.89 0.07
CA VAL A 140 7.76 11.62 0.54
C VAL A 140 7.52 11.43 2.04
N ALA A 141 8.06 10.38 2.66
CA ALA A 141 8.12 10.24 4.11
C ALA A 141 9.05 11.25 4.81
N ARG A 142 9.95 11.94 4.09
CA ARG A 142 10.94 12.86 4.69
C ARG A 142 10.85 14.28 4.16
N ASP A 143 10.11 14.48 3.09
CA ASP A 143 9.94 15.77 2.43
C ASP A 143 8.46 16.10 2.28
N ALA A 144 7.98 17.03 3.10
CA ALA A 144 6.59 17.47 3.08
C ALA A 144 6.20 18.06 1.73
N ALA A 145 7.09 18.82 1.06
CA ALA A 145 6.76 19.43 -0.23
C ALA A 145 6.54 18.37 -1.34
N LEU A 146 7.30 17.28 -1.30
CA LEU A 146 7.04 16.15 -2.20
C LEU A 146 5.76 15.39 -1.80
N MET A 147 5.49 15.23 -0.51
CA MET A 147 4.27 14.58 -0.03
C MET A 147 2.99 15.35 -0.39
N GLU A 148 3.04 16.69 -0.38
CA GLU A 148 1.95 17.57 -0.86
C GLU A 148 1.48 17.18 -2.26
N SER A 149 2.41 16.74 -3.11
CA SER A 149 2.14 16.31 -4.48
C SER A 149 1.36 15.00 -4.54
N VAL A 150 1.72 14.03 -3.69
CA VAL A 150 0.97 12.75 -3.57
C VAL A 150 -0.43 13.01 -3.02
N ALA A 151 -0.53 13.82 -1.95
CA ALA A 151 -1.79 14.14 -1.30
C ALA A 151 -2.72 14.97 -2.20
N ALA A 152 -2.19 15.86 -3.05
CA ALA A 152 -2.98 16.57 -4.07
C ALA A 152 -3.64 15.59 -5.05
N VAL A 153 -2.89 14.60 -5.55
CA VAL A 153 -3.47 13.57 -6.43
C VAL A 153 -4.50 12.72 -5.67
N ALA A 154 -4.21 12.30 -4.44
CA ALA A 154 -5.16 11.55 -3.63
C ALA A 154 -6.48 12.31 -3.40
N ALA A 155 -6.40 13.62 -3.14
CA ALA A 155 -7.55 14.50 -2.97
C ALA A 155 -8.41 14.59 -4.25
N ASP A 156 -7.79 14.69 -5.43
CA ASP A 156 -8.52 14.74 -6.71
C ASP A 156 -9.31 13.47 -6.99
N TYR A 157 -8.80 12.32 -6.56
CA TYR A 157 -9.48 11.03 -6.68
C TYR A 157 -10.39 10.72 -5.48
N GLY A 158 -10.31 11.49 -4.39
CA GLY A 158 -11.09 11.26 -3.17
C GLY A 158 -10.72 9.97 -2.44
N VAL A 159 -9.44 9.56 -2.48
CA VAL A 159 -8.96 8.28 -1.94
C VAL A 159 -7.95 8.47 -0.81
N ALA A 160 -7.74 7.42 -0.02
CA ALA A 160 -6.79 7.43 1.08
C ALA A 160 -5.32 7.34 0.58
N VAL A 161 -4.38 7.77 1.42
CA VAL A 161 -2.96 7.45 1.26
C VAL A 161 -2.50 6.49 2.34
N LEU A 162 -1.76 5.46 1.95
CA LEU A 162 -1.07 4.55 2.87
C LEU A 162 0.36 5.07 3.11
N GLY A 163 0.80 5.07 4.37
CA GLY A 163 2.14 5.52 4.73
C GLY A 163 2.52 5.31 6.20
N MET A 164 3.75 5.66 6.57
CA MET A 164 4.22 5.66 7.96
C MET A 164 3.60 6.76 8.81
N ALA A 165 3.03 6.39 9.96
CA ALA A 165 2.60 7.33 10.99
C ALA A 165 3.76 8.17 11.54
N GLY A 166 3.48 9.39 12.01
CA GLY A 166 4.49 10.29 12.58
C GLY A 166 5.44 10.91 11.55
N THR A 167 5.16 10.75 10.26
CA THR A 167 5.95 11.34 9.16
C THR A 167 5.13 12.36 8.38
N PRO A 168 5.76 13.14 7.48
CA PRO A 168 5.08 13.91 6.45
C PRO A 168 3.91 13.22 5.76
N HIS A 169 3.94 11.88 5.60
CA HIS A 169 2.78 11.15 5.07
C HIS A 169 1.49 11.47 5.83
N GLU A 170 1.55 11.42 7.16
CA GLU A 170 0.39 11.64 8.02
C GLU A 170 0.06 13.13 8.15
N SER A 171 1.06 13.97 8.44
CA SER A 171 0.81 15.39 8.71
C SER A 171 0.23 16.11 7.50
N VAL A 172 0.76 15.85 6.30
CA VAL A 172 0.27 16.46 5.05
C VAL A 172 -1.13 15.97 4.70
N CYS A 173 -1.41 14.66 4.87
CA CYS A 173 -2.75 14.14 4.64
C CYS A 173 -3.77 14.78 5.59
N ALA A 174 -3.42 14.92 6.87
CA ALA A 174 -4.26 15.59 7.86
C ALA A 174 -4.52 17.06 7.50
N GLU A 175 -3.49 17.81 7.10
CA GLU A 175 -3.60 19.21 6.70
C GLU A 175 -4.49 19.41 5.46
N ARG A 176 -4.47 18.45 4.53
CA ARG A 176 -5.32 18.47 3.32
C ARG A 176 -6.69 17.85 3.48
N GLY A 177 -6.98 17.23 4.62
CA GLY A 177 -8.22 16.45 4.81
C GLY A 177 -8.28 15.20 3.92
N VAL A 178 -7.13 14.65 3.52
CA VAL A 178 -7.03 13.38 2.80
C VAL A 178 -7.03 12.25 3.83
N PRO A 179 -7.86 11.20 3.68
CA PRO A 179 -7.83 10.05 4.59
C PRO A 179 -6.46 9.39 4.59
N PHE A 180 -5.97 9.02 5.76
CA PHE A 180 -4.66 8.39 5.94
C PHE A 180 -4.81 7.01 6.56
N VAL A 181 -4.01 6.06 6.09
CA VAL A 181 -3.94 4.68 6.60
C VAL A 181 -2.50 4.42 7.02
N ALA A 182 -2.26 4.29 8.32
CA ALA A 182 -0.93 4.06 8.85
C ALA A 182 -0.46 2.61 8.59
N GLU A 183 0.78 2.44 8.15
CA GLU A 183 1.34 1.12 7.82
C GLU A 183 2.35 0.60 8.85
N LEU A 184 2.22 -0.69 9.16
CA LEU A 184 3.24 -1.51 9.80
C LEU A 184 3.85 -2.48 8.77
N TYR A 185 5.17 -2.47 8.65
CA TYR A 185 5.95 -3.44 7.89
C TYR A 185 6.46 -4.56 8.79
N VAL A 186 6.30 -5.81 8.34
CA VAL A 186 6.75 -7.00 9.09
C VAL A 186 7.98 -7.67 8.50
N ASP A 187 8.29 -7.35 7.25
CA ASP A 187 9.35 -7.94 6.41
C ASP A 187 10.47 -6.94 6.06
N LEU A 188 10.37 -5.73 6.59
CA LEU A 188 11.44 -4.74 6.64
C LEU A 188 11.81 -4.43 8.08
N ASP A 189 13.06 -4.04 8.28
CA ASP A 189 13.55 -3.55 9.56
C ASP A 189 13.42 -2.03 9.67
N TYR A 190 13.41 -1.55 10.91
CA TYR A 190 13.38 -0.13 11.24
C TYR A 190 14.72 0.24 11.87
N ASN A 191 15.23 1.43 11.55
CA ASN A 191 16.33 2.01 12.32
C ASN A 191 15.81 2.63 13.63
N ALA A 192 16.72 3.06 14.50
CA ALA A 192 16.38 3.69 15.79
C ALA A 192 15.55 4.98 15.66
N GLU A 193 15.56 5.63 14.49
CA GLU A 193 14.75 6.81 14.20
C GLU A 193 13.34 6.46 13.67
N GLY A 194 13.00 5.18 13.54
CA GLY A 194 11.70 4.71 13.03
C GLY A 194 11.56 4.74 11.50
N GLY A 195 12.65 4.95 10.77
CA GLY A 195 12.70 4.85 9.32
C GLY A 195 12.91 3.42 8.84
N LEU A 196 12.27 3.06 7.72
CA LEU A 196 12.44 1.74 7.09
C LEU A 196 13.83 1.58 6.46
N ILE A 197 14.45 0.43 6.73
CA ILE A 197 15.71 0.01 6.13
C ILE A 197 15.39 -0.76 4.84
N ILE A 198 15.32 -0.02 3.72
CA ILE A 198 15.02 -0.61 2.41
C ILE A 198 16.23 -1.39 1.90
N GLN A 199 16.10 -2.71 1.83
CA GLN A 199 17.14 -3.57 1.28
C GLN A 199 17.06 -3.65 -0.24
N ARG A 200 18.23 -3.77 -0.88
CA ARG A 200 18.34 -3.94 -2.35
C ARG A 200 17.88 -5.30 -2.82
N THR A 201 18.05 -6.33 -1.99
CA THR A 201 17.63 -7.70 -2.27
C THR A 201 16.74 -8.15 -1.12
N PRO A 202 15.49 -8.56 -1.37
CA PRO A 202 14.64 -9.13 -0.34
C PRO A 202 15.26 -10.36 0.29
N HIS A 203 15.08 -10.53 1.60
CA HIS A 203 15.41 -11.76 2.32
C HIS A 203 14.11 -12.46 2.75
N ALA A 204 14.20 -13.74 3.05
CA ALA A 204 13.04 -14.46 3.58
C ALA A 204 12.76 -13.97 5.00
N THR A 205 11.51 -13.62 5.27
CA THR A 205 11.02 -13.28 6.61
C THR A 205 10.44 -14.53 7.26
N ASP A 206 10.79 -14.77 8.52
CA ASP A 206 10.17 -15.83 9.32
C ASP A 206 8.70 -15.47 9.60
N PRO A 207 7.71 -16.28 9.17
CA PRO A 207 6.30 -16.02 9.43
C PRO A 207 5.97 -15.86 10.91
N GLN A 208 6.65 -16.60 11.80
CA GLN A 208 6.40 -16.50 13.23
C GLN A 208 6.89 -15.16 13.78
N ALA A 209 8.11 -14.74 13.42
CA ALA A 209 8.63 -13.42 13.78
C ALA A 209 7.73 -12.28 13.28
N ALA A 210 7.20 -12.38 12.05
CA ALA A 210 6.25 -11.41 11.51
C ALA A 210 4.95 -11.36 12.33
N ALA A 211 4.39 -12.51 12.71
CA ALA A 211 3.21 -12.60 13.56
C ALA A 211 3.46 -12.05 14.97
N ASP A 212 4.63 -12.32 15.56
CA ASP A 212 5.01 -11.82 16.88
C ASP A 212 5.16 -10.28 16.88
N ARG A 213 5.74 -9.71 15.82
CA ARG A 213 5.81 -8.25 15.63
C ARG A 213 4.41 -7.62 15.56
N VAL A 214 3.47 -8.24 14.86
CA VAL A 214 2.07 -7.76 14.81
C VAL A 214 1.38 -7.88 16.17
N ARG A 215 1.60 -8.99 16.90
CA ARG A 215 1.06 -9.14 18.26
C ARG A 215 1.60 -8.05 19.18
N GLN A 216 2.91 -7.82 19.19
CA GLN A 216 3.55 -6.76 19.98
C GLN A 216 2.93 -5.39 19.64
N ALA A 217 2.85 -5.04 18.35
CA ALA A 217 2.28 -3.76 17.93
C ALA A 217 0.81 -3.60 18.37
N LEU A 218 0.03 -4.67 18.38
CA LEU A 218 -1.37 -4.63 18.81
C LEU A 218 -1.57 -4.58 20.32
N THR A 219 -0.74 -5.29 21.10
CA THR A 219 -0.91 -5.40 22.55
C THR A 219 -0.16 -4.33 23.32
N GLU A 220 1.01 -3.93 22.83
CA GLU A 220 1.93 -3.01 23.52
C GLU A 220 1.98 -1.64 22.84
N GLY A 221 1.54 -1.53 21.58
CA GLY A 221 1.62 -0.29 20.81
C GLY A 221 3.05 0.08 20.41
N SER A 222 3.95 -0.91 20.33
CA SER A 222 5.36 -0.73 19.99
C SER A 222 5.91 -1.88 19.14
N ILE A 223 7.05 -1.64 18.51
CA ILE A 223 7.90 -2.65 17.86
C ILE A 223 9.37 -2.42 18.24
N HIS A 224 10.26 -3.35 17.88
CA HIS A 224 11.70 -3.18 18.03
C HIS A 224 12.37 -2.84 16.69
N ALA A 225 13.27 -1.86 16.73
CA ALA A 225 14.22 -1.54 15.67
C ALA A 225 15.32 -2.62 15.56
N ASP A 226 16.17 -2.52 14.53
CA ASP A 226 17.28 -3.46 14.28
C ASP A 226 18.35 -3.47 15.40
N ASP A 227 18.51 -2.35 16.10
CA ASP A 227 19.40 -2.21 17.26
C ASP A 227 18.73 -2.55 18.61
N GLY A 228 17.45 -2.95 18.59
CA GLY A 228 16.64 -3.26 19.77
C GLY A 228 15.97 -2.05 20.42
N THR A 229 16.10 -0.84 19.85
CA THR A 229 15.34 0.33 20.30
C THR A 229 13.84 0.08 20.18
N GLU A 230 13.08 0.37 21.24
CA GLU A 230 11.63 0.29 21.22
C GLU A 230 11.02 1.52 20.54
N LEU A 231 10.21 1.31 19.51
CA LEU A 231 9.57 2.33 18.69
C LEU A 231 8.06 2.29 18.90
N PRO A 232 7.39 3.42 19.22
CA PRO A 232 5.94 3.47 19.25
C PRO A 232 5.36 3.21 17.86
N MET A 233 4.32 2.39 17.78
CA MET A 233 3.76 1.91 16.52
C MET A 233 2.23 2.06 16.51
N ARG A 234 1.75 3.04 15.72
CA ARG A 234 0.34 3.14 15.34
C ARG A 234 0.20 2.70 13.89
N PHE A 235 -0.73 1.78 13.64
CA PHE A 235 -0.99 1.27 12.30
C PHE A 235 -2.46 0.88 12.12
N ASP A 236 -2.92 0.99 10.88
CA ASP A 236 -4.24 0.58 10.40
C ASP A 236 -4.13 -0.58 9.39
N SER A 237 -2.96 -0.74 8.76
CA SER A 237 -2.68 -1.83 7.83
C SER A 237 -1.30 -2.43 8.05
N VAL A 238 -1.18 -3.75 7.85
CA VAL A 238 0.10 -4.48 7.83
C VAL A 238 0.50 -4.75 6.39
N CYS A 239 1.70 -4.33 5.99
CA CYS A 239 2.26 -4.58 4.67
C CYS A 239 3.05 -5.90 4.66
N VAL A 240 2.82 -6.71 3.64
CA VAL A 240 3.64 -7.88 3.29
C VAL A 240 4.03 -7.75 1.82
N HIS A 241 5.33 -7.63 1.52
CA HIS A 241 5.82 -7.52 0.15
C HIS A 241 5.73 -8.87 -0.56
N SER A 242 5.32 -8.86 -1.82
CA SER A 242 5.10 -10.09 -2.60
C SER A 242 6.37 -10.69 -3.16
N ASP A 243 7.43 -9.88 -3.31
CA ASP A 243 8.72 -10.22 -3.93
C ASP A 243 9.64 -11.03 -3.01
N ALA A 244 9.34 -11.09 -1.71
CA ALA A 244 10.08 -11.90 -0.74
C ALA A 244 9.74 -13.40 -0.87
N PRO A 245 10.73 -14.31 -0.81
CA PRO A 245 10.48 -15.74 -0.72
C PRO A 245 9.60 -16.07 0.50
N GLY A 246 8.50 -16.81 0.29
CA GLY A 246 7.61 -17.22 1.36
C GLY A 246 6.56 -16.17 1.79
N ALA A 247 6.39 -15.07 1.05
CA ALA A 247 5.41 -14.03 1.34
C ALA A 247 3.98 -14.55 1.67
N PRO A 248 3.42 -15.57 1.00
CA PRO A 248 2.11 -16.12 1.37
C PRO A 248 2.07 -16.72 2.78
N ALA A 249 3.16 -17.35 3.24
CA ALA A 249 3.22 -17.90 4.60
C ALA A 249 3.26 -16.77 5.64
N VAL A 250 4.03 -15.71 5.36
CA VAL A 250 4.07 -14.49 6.19
C VAL A 250 2.68 -13.85 6.27
N ALA A 251 2.02 -13.65 5.14
CA ALA A 251 0.68 -13.06 5.08
C ALA A 251 -0.36 -13.87 5.87
N ARG A 252 -0.32 -15.21 5.82
CA ARG A 252 -1.19 -16.07 6.63
C ARG A 252 -0.92 -15.90 8.13
N ALA A 253 0.34 -15.93 8.54
CA ALA A 253 0.72 -15.78 9.95
C ALA A 253 0.32 -14.39 10.51
N VAL A 254 0.49 -13.33 9.71
CA VAL A 254 0.01 -11.97 10.03
C VAL A 254 -1.50 -11.95 10.19
N ARG A 255 -2.24 -12.52 9.22
CA ARG A 255 -3.70 -12.59 9.27
C ARG A 255 -4.19 -13.31 10.52
N GLU A 256 -3.61 -14.46 10.82
CA GLU A 256 -3.94 -15.25 12.02
C GLU A 256 -3.66 -14.46 13.32
N ALA A 257 -2.56 -13.71 13.38
CA ALA A 257 -2.24 -12.84 14.52
C ALA A 257 -3.28 -11.73 14.73
N ILE A 258 -3.69 -11.06 13.64
CA ILE A 258 -4.74 -10.02 13.66
C ILE A 258 -6.07 -10.61 14.14
N ASP A 259 -6.44 -11.80 13.65
CA ASP A 259 -7.73 -12.42 13.94
C ASP A 259 -7.81 -13.00 15.35
N ALA A 260 -6.70 -13.55 15.86
CA ALA A 260 -6.64 -14.11 17.22
C ALA A 260 -6.95 -13.06 18.29
N LEU A 261 -6.45 -11.84 18.16
CA LEU A 261 -6.66 -10.77 19.14
C LEU A 261 -8.11 -10.27 19.22
N ARG A 262 -8.92 -10.51 18.19
CA ARG A 262 -10.37 -10.23 18.23
C ARG A 262 -11.17 -11.27 18.99
N THR A 263 -10.59 -12.45 19.23
CA THR A 263 -11.27 -13.59 19.90
C THR A 263 -10.95 -13.70 21.40
N ALA A 264 -9.99 -12.93 21.90
CA ALA A 264 -9.69 -12.88 23.33
C ALA A 264 -10.78 -12.03 24.05
N PRO A 265 -11.49 -12.58 25.05
CA PRO A 265 -12.40 -11.77 25.87
C PRO A 265 -11.58 -10.73 26.65
N ALA A 266 -12.10 -9.50 26.69
CA ALA A 266 -11.57 -8.40 27.48
C ALA A 266 -11.54 -8.69 28.99
#